data_AF-A0A524KPS0-F1
#
_entry.id   AF-A0A524KPS0-F1
#
_cell.length_a   1.000
_cell.length_b   1.000
_cell.length_c   1.000
_cell.angle_alpha   90.00
_cell.angle_beta   90.00
_cell.angle_gamma   90.00
#
_symmetry.space_group_name_H-M   'P 1'
#
loop_
_entity.id
_entity.type
_entity.pdbx_description
1 polymer ?
#
loop_
_entity_poly.entity_id
_entity_poly.type
_entity_poly.pdbx_seq_one_letter_code
_entity_poly.pdbx_strand_id
1 'polypeptide(L)'
;MSKSTRTATLLLLVAFALGAIAGIGGVTLYHRPPGMGHSAGPSGYLSRLSKDLELTPIQRDSVGAILKRFEPGMDSIWQDIRPKFETLRTALRSEINAQLTPDQQRHYAELLERQDARRRNGKDASNAPR
;
A
#
# COMPACT_ATOMS: atom_id res chain seq x y z
N MET A 1 -48.80 15.27 -3.10
CA MET A 1 -47.51 14.63 -2.78
C MET A 1 -47.65 13.89 -1.46
N SER A 2 -47.59 12.57 -1.48
CA SER A 2 -47.77 11.71 -0.30
C SER A 2 -46.59 11.87 0.67
N LYS A 3 -46.83 11.67 1.97
CA LYS A 3 -45.83 11.86 3.04
C LYS A 3 -44.52 11.08 2.75
N SER A 4 -44.61 9.93 2.08
CA SER A 4 -43.48 9.08 1.69
C SER A 4 -42.50 9.72 0.70
N THR A 5 -42.99 10.51 -0.28
CA THR A 5 -42.11 11.17 -1.25
C THR A 5 -41.28 12.26 -0.59
N ARG A 6 -41.85 12.98 0.38
CA ARG A 6 -41.14 14.01 1.15
C ARG A 6 -40.03 13.40 2.01
N THR A 7 -40.27 12.23 2.62
CA THR A 7 -39.25 11.52 3.42
C THR A 7 -38.11 11.01 2.55
N ALA A 8 -38.41 10.46 1.37
CA ALA A 8 -37.39 9.99 0.43
C ALA A 8 -36.51 11.14 -0.09
N THR A 9 -37.11 12.28 -0.44
CA THR A 9 -36.35 13.47 -0.86
C THR A 9 -35.49 14.04 0.27
N LEU A 10 -35.98 14.02 1.51
CA LEU A 10 -35.21 14.47 2.68
C LEU A 10 -33.99 13.57 2.93
N LEU A 11 -34.16 12.24 2.85
CA LEU A 11 -33.06 11.28 3.02
C LEU A 11 -32.01 11.42 1.92
N LEU A 12 -32.44 11.67 0.68
CA LEU A 12 -31.54 11.85 -0.45
C LEU A 12 -30.71 13.15 -0.33
N LEU A 13 -31.32 14.24 0.17
CA LEU A 13 -30.62 15.48 0.46
C LEU A 13 -29.60 15.33 1.60
N VAL A 14 -29.92 14.55 2.64
CA VAL A 14 -28.98 14.27 3.74
C VAL A 14 -27.81 13.41 3.27
N ALA A 15 -28.06 12.35 2.48
CA ALA A 15 -27.00 11.53 1.90
C ALA A 15 -26.09 12.34 0.96
N PHE A 16 -26.67 13.25 0.17
CA PHE A 16 -25.91 14.15 -0.70
C PHE A 16 -25.08 15.17 0.08
N ALA A 17 -25.62 15.74 1.16
CA ALA A 17 -24.89 16.65 2.04
C ALA A 17 -23.73 15.94 2.76
N LEU A 18 -23.93 14.70 3.21
CA LEU A 18 -22.87 13.85 3.78
C LEU A 18 -21.79 13.51 2.73
N GLY A 19 -22.18 13.25 1.48
CA GLY A 19 -21.25 13.06 0.37
C GLY A 19 -20.47 14.32 -0.01
N ALA A 20 -21.10 15.50 0.04
CA ALA A 20 -20.47 16.78 -0.26
C ALA A 20 -19.44 17.21 0.81
N ILE A 21 -19.67 16.88 2.08
CA ILE A 21 -18.69 17.06 3.16
C ILE A 21 -17.47 16.16 2.94
N ALA A 22 -17.65 14.93 2.45
CA ALA A 22 -16.55 14.04 2.04
C ALA A 22 -15.80 14.57 0.79
N GLY A 23 -16.51 15.25 -0.12
CA GLY A 23 -15.93 15.82 -1.35
C GLY A 23 -15.09 17.08 -1.13
N ILE A 24 -15.55 18.01 -0.27
CA ILE A 24 -14.83 19.27 -0.02
C ILE A 24 -13.64 19.06 0.94
N GLY A 25 -13.71 18.10 1.86
CA GLY A 25 -12.55 17.65 2.65
C GLY A 25 -11.47 16.91 1.84
N GLY A 26 -11.79 16.49 0.61
CA GLY A 26 -10.85 15.81 -0.29
C GLY A 26 -9.88 16.75 -1.03
N VAL A 27 -10.20 18.05 -1.13
CA VAL A 27 -9.44 19.00 -1.96
C VAL A 27 -8.34 19.75 -1.17
N THR A 28 -8.31 19.67 0.16
CA THR A 28 -7.20 20.21 0.98
C THR A 28 -6.14 19.18 1.36
N LEU A 29 -6.32 17.90 1.04
CA LEU A 29 -5.31 16.84 1.25
C LEU A 29 -4.30 16.69 0.10
N TYR A 30 -4.19 17.70 -0.77
CA TYR A 30 -3.16 17.75 -1.83
C TYR A 30 -1.73 17.97 -1.31
N HIS A 31 -1.51 18.10 0.00
CA HIS A 31 -0.19 17.94 0.62
C HIS A 31 0.02 16.51 1.10
N ARG A 32 0.14 15.58 0.15
CA ARG A 32 0.81 14.30 0.42
C ARG A 32 2.31 14.56 0.44
N PRO A 33 3.03 14.40 1.58
CA PRO A 33 4.48 14.36 1.54
C PRO A 33 4.92 13.17 0.66
N PRO A 34 5.98 13.32 -0.15
CA PRO A 34 6.47 12.26 -1.01
C PRO A 34 7.13 11.18 -0.14
N GLY A 35 6.34 10.18 0.28
CA GLY A 35 6.83 9.15 1.19
C GLY A 35 6.01 7.86 1.23
N MET A 36 5.08 7.65 0.29
CA MET A 36 4.32 6.41 0.23
C MET A 36 5.14 5.32 -0.49
N GLY A 37 6.25 4.94 0.14
CA GLY A 37 7.01 3.76 -0.19
C GLY A 37 6.32 2.52 0.36
N HIS A 38 6.03 1.57 -0.52
CA HIS A 38 5.51 0.25 -0.19
C HIS A 38 6.54 -0.57 0.61
N SER A 39 6.68 -0.28 1.90
CA SER A 39 7.34 -1.13 2.91
C SER A 39 6.80 -0.74 4.28
N ALA A 40 5.53 -1.00 4.49
CA ALA A 40 5.00 -1.07 5.84
C ALA A 40 5.17 -2.53 6.26
N GLY A 41 6.28 -2.85 6.95
CA GLY A 41 6.39 -4.09 7.70
C GLY A 41 5.24 -4.21 8.74
N PRO A 42 5.26 -5.23 9.61
CA PRO A 42 4.22 -5.41 10.64
C PRO A 42 3.89 -4.11 11.39
N SER A 43 4.90 -3.24 11.61
CA SER A 43 4.75 -1.91 12.21
C SER A 43 3.95 -0.91 11.38
N GLY A 44 4.11 -0.87 10.05
CA GLY A 44 3.39 0.06 9.19
C GLY A 44 1.95 -0.41 8.91
N TYR A 45 1.71 -1.72 8.88
CA TYR A 45 0.35 -2.27 8.82
C TYR A 45 -0.40 -2.02 10.12
N LEU A 46 0.23 -2.26 11.28
CA LEU A 46 -0.34 -1.92 12.58
C LEU A 46 -0.64 -0.43 12.71
N SER A 47 0.25 0.46 12.24
CA SER A 47 0.04 1.90 12.26
C SER A 47 -1.18 2.32 11.44
N ARG A 48 -1.39 1.72 10.25
CA ARG A 48 -2.58 1.93 9.45
C ARG A 48 -3.84 1.44 10.15
N LEU A 49 -3.84 0.20 10.65
CA LEU A 49 -4.98 -0.33 11.42
C LEU A 49 -5.31 0.52 12.64
N SER A 50 -4.28 1.01 13.34
CA SER A 50 -4.45 1.87 14.50
C SER A 50 -5.14 3.18 14.15
N LYS A 51 -4.78 3.78 13.01
CA LYS A 51 -5.37 5.03 12.53
C LYS A 51 -6.78 4.82 11.98
N ASP A 52 -6.95 3.85 11.08
CA ASP A 52 -8.18 3.66 10.32
C ASP A 52 -9.30 3.08 11.19
N LEU A 53 -8.96 2.36 12.26
CA LEU A 53 -9.90 1.76 13.21
C LEU A 53 -9.90 2.45 14.58
N GLU A 54 -9.13 3.53 14.74
CA GLU A 54 -8.97 4.28 15.99
C GLU A 54 -8.70 3.37 17.21
N LEU A 55 -7.75 2.44 17.06
CA LEU A 55 -7.47 1.45 18.10
C LEU A 55 -7.01 2.12 19.40
N THR A 56 -7.63 1.72 20.51
CA THR A 56 -7.12 2.06 21.85
C THR A 56 -5.72 1.47 22.07
N PRO A 57 -4.92 1.98 23.03
CA PRO A 57 -3.58 1.45 23.31
C PRO A 57 -3.58 -0.07 23.56
N ILE A 58 -4.54 -0.57 24.34
CA ILE A 58 -4.67 -2.00 24.67
C ILE A 58 -4.99 -2.84 23.42
N GLN A 59 -5.87 -2.35 22.55
CA GLN A 59 -6.18 -3.02 21.29
C GLN A 59 -4.98 -3.04 20.34
N ARG A 60 -4.26 -1.92 20.23
CA ARG A 60 -3.05 -1.83 19.42
C ARG A 60 -1.99 -2.85 19.86
N ASP A 61 -1.78 -2.98 21.17
CA ASP A 61 -0.81 -3.94 21.71
C ASP A 61 -1.24 -5.39 21.44
N SER A 62 -2.54 -5.68 21.59
CA SER A 62 -3.11 -6.99 21.28
C SER A 62 -2.97 -7.36 19.79
N VAL A 63 -3.28 -6.43 18.89
CA VAL A 63 -3.13 -6.61 17.45
C VAL A 63 -1.65 -6.75 17.08
N GLY A 64 -0.77 -5.95 17.68
CA GLY A 64 0.68 -6.06 17.49
C GLY A 64 1.22 -7.44 17.87
N ALA A 65 0.77 -8.01 18.99
CA ALA A 65 1.15 -9.36 19.41
C ALA A 65 0.66 -10.44 18.44
N ILE A 66 -0.56 -10.29 17.88
CA ILE A 66 -1.08 -11.20 16.85
C ILE A 66 -0.21 -11.13 15.60
N LEU A 67 0.07 -9.93 15.08
CA LEU A 67 0.88 -9.76 13.87
C LEU A 67 2.29 -10.36 14.04
N LYS A 68 2.94 -10.10 15.19
CA LYS A 68 4.26 -10.66 15.51
C LYS A 68 4.25 -12.20 15.56
N ARG A 69 3.16 -12.81 16.03
CA ARG A 69 3.04 -14.29 16.08
C ARG A 69 2.98 -14.90 14.67
N PHE A 70 2.39 -14.20 13.70
CA PHE A 70 2.23 -14.71 12.34
C PHE A 70 3.36 -14.30 11.38
N GLU A 71 4.18 -13.31 11.74
CA GLU A 71 5.32 -12.83 10.93
C GLU A 71 6.24 -13.98 10.44
N PRO A 72 6.69 -14.92 11.29
CA PRO A 72 7.58 -16.01 10.83
C PRO A 72 6.93 -16.94 9.78
N GLY A 73 5.62 -17.19 9.91
CA GLY A 73 4.89 -18.02 8.95
C GLY A 73 4.78 -17.37 7.58
N MET A 74 4.52 -16.06 7.56
CA MET A 74 4.51 -15.27 6.33
C MET A 74 5.90 -15.21 5.70
N ASP A 75 6.94 -15.02 6.49
CA ASP A 75 8.33 -14.98 6.02
C ASP A 75 8.75 -16.32 5.41
N SER A 76 8.39 -17.45 6.03
CA SER A 76 8.66 -18.78 5.49
C SER A 76 8.01 -18.97 4.11
N ILE A 77 6.72 -18.64 3.99
CA ILE A 77 6.01 -18.73 2.70
C ILE A 77 6.70 -17.83 1.66
N TRP A 78 7.11 -16.63 2.05
CA TRP A 78 7.80 -15.71 1.15
C TRP A 78 9.17 -16.23 0.71
N GLN A 79 9.94 -16.85 1.60
CA GLN A 79 11.23 -17.46 1.26
C GLN A 79 11.08 -18.57 0.20
N ASP A 80 10.01 -19.35 0.25
CA ASP A 80 9.74 -20.41 -0.72
C ASP A 80 9.30 -19.87 -2.09
N ILE A 81 8.51 -18.80 -2.10
CA ILE A 81 7.94 -18.23 -3.33
C ILE A 81 8.92 -17.27 -4.02
N ARG A 82 9.74 -16.53 -3.24
CA ARG A 82 10.63 -15.49 -3.75
C ARG A 82 11.51 -15.95 -4.93
N PRO A 83 12.17 -17.13 -4.90
CA PRO A 83 13.00 -17.57 -6.03
C PRO A 83 12.18 -17.72 -7.32
N LYS A 84 11.00 -18.34 -7.24
CA LYS A 84 10.10 -18.54 -8.38
C LYS A 84 9.64 -17.19 -8.96
N PHE A 85 9.32 -16.25 -8.08
CA PHE A 85 8.94 -14.91 -8.48
C PHE A 85 10.08 -14.16 -9.18
N GLU A 86 11.31 -14.23 -8.67
CA GLU A 86 12.46 -13.58 -9.32
C GLU A 86 12.80 -14.21 -10.67
N THR A 87 12.65 -15.53 -10.82
CA THR A 87 12.77 -16.20 -12.12
C THR A 87 11.77 -15.63 -13.13
N LEU A 88 10.49 -15.59 -12.77
CA LEU A 88 9.44 -15.06 -13.66
C LEU A 88 9.68 -13.58 -13.99
N ARG A 89 10.09 -12.80 -13.00
CA ARG A 89 10.41 -11.37 -13.16
C ARG A 89 11.58 -11.14 -14.11
N THR A 90 12.58 -12.01 -14.07
CA THR A 90 13.75 -11.95 -14.96
C THR A 90 13.36 -12.29 -16.39
N ALA A 91 12.56 -13.34 -16.59
CA ALA A 91 12.02 -13.69 -17.90
C ALA A 91 11.19 -12.56 -18.49
N LEU A 92 10.23 -12.01 -17.72
CA LEU A 92 9.41 -10.87 -18.12
C LEU A 92 10.26 -9.66 -18.55
N ARG A 93 11.28 -9.29 -17.75
CA ARG A 93 12.19 -8.19 -18.07
C ARG A 93 12.94 -8.43 -19.38
N SER A 94 13.39 -9.66 -19.61
CA SER A 94 14.09 -10.03 -20.85
C SER A 94 13.17 -9.94 -22.06
N GLU A 95 11.94 -10.43 -21.95
CA GLU A 95 10.97 -10.38 -23.04
C GLU A 95 10.59 -8.94 -23.39
N ILE A 96 10.38 -8.08 -22.37
CA ILE A 96 10.15 -6.65 -22.58
C ILE A 96 11.36 -6.03 -23.30
N ASN A 97 12.58 -6.28 -22.82
CA ASN A 97 13.79 -5.69 -23.38
C ASN A 97 14.00 -6.04 -24.87
N ALA A 98 13.58 -7.23 -25.29
CA ALA A 98 13.64 -7.68 -26.69
C ALA A 98 12.71 -6.88 -27.63
N GLN A 99 11.68 -6.21 -27.10
CA GLN A 99 10.76 -5.38 -27.89
C GLN A 99 11.22 -3.92 -28.01
N LEU A 100 12.30 -3.53 -27.32
CA LEU A 100 12.73 -2.14 -27.21
C LEU A 100 13.82 -1.80 -28.24
N THR A 101 13.81 -0.55 -28.71
CA THR A 101 14.93 -0.01 -29.49
C THR A 101 16.18 0.14 -28.63
N PRO A 102 17.39 0.25 -29.22
CA PRO A 102 18.62 0.41 -28.44
C PRO A 102 18.59 1.59 -27.45
N ASP A 103 17.99 2.73 -27.83
CA ASP A 103 17.85 3.88 -26.93
C ASP A 103 16.87 3.61 -25.78
N GLN A 104 15.76 2.92 -26.07
CA GLN A 104 14.79 2.53 -25.05
C GLN A 104 15.36 1.50 -24.07
N GLN A 105 16.20 0.57 -24.55
CA GLN A 105 16.88 -0.41 -23.69
C GLN A 105 17.78 0.26 -22.66
N ARG A 106 18.51 1.33 -23.04
CA ARG A 106 19.34 2.10 -22.10
C ARG A 106 18.49 2.74 -21.00
N HIS A 107 17.41 3.43 -21.37
CA HIS A 107 16.49 4.02 -20.40
C HIS A 107 15.78 2.97 -19.53
N TYR A 108 15.47 1.80 -20.10
CA TYR A 108 14.86 0.70 -19.36
C TYR A 108 15.83 0.16 -18.30
N ALA A 109 17.11 -0.04 -18.64
CA ALA A 109 18.12 -0.47 -17.69
C ALA A 109 18.25 0.49 -16.49
N GLU A 110 18.31 1.80 -16.75
CA GLU A 110 18.34 2.84 -15.70
C GLU A 110 17.08 2.83 -14.81
N LEU A 111 15.92 2.53 -15.38
CA LEU A 111 14.67 2.38 -14.63
C LEU A 111 14.74 1.15 -13.70
N LEU A 112 15.21 0.02 -14.22
CA LEU A 112 15.34 -1.22 -13.46
C LEU A 112 16.34 -1.07 -12.31
N GLU A 113 17.48 -0.42 -12.56
CA GLU A 113 18.50 -0.17 -11.54
C GLU A 113 17.96 0.70 -10.40
N ARG A 114 17.28 1.80 -10.72
CA ARG A 114 16.63 2.65 -9.71
C ARG A 114 15.60 1.89 -8.88
N GLN A 115 14.84 0.99 -9.50
CA GLN A 115 13.87 0.16 -8.80
C GLN A 115 14.55 -0.85 -7.87
N ASP A 116 15.62 -1.50 -8.33
CA ASP A 116 16.34 -2.51 -7.57
C ASP A 116 17.13 -1.89 -6.41
N ALA A 117 17.70 -0.70 -6.58
CA ALA A 117 18.32 0.08 -5.52
C ALA A 117 17.34 0.44 -4.40
N ARG A 118 16.12 0.89 -4.75
CA ARG A 118 15.06 1.17 -3.75
C ARG A 118 14.68 -0.07 -2.94
N ARG A 119 14.67 -1.25 -3.58
CA ARG A 119 14.36 -2.53 -2.91
C ARG A 119 15.48 -3.00 -1.97
N ARG A 120 16.75 -2.80 -2.35
CA ARG A 120 17.90 -3.11 -1.48
C ARG A 120 17.88 -2.23 -0.23
N ASN A 121 17.77 -0.92 -0.41
CA ASN A 121 17.71 0.02 0.72
C ASN A 121 16.52 -0.25 1.65
N GLY A 122 15.38 -0.68 1.10
CA GLY A 122 14.22 -1.08 1.90
C GLY A 122 14.43 -2.37 2.70
N LYS A 123 15.22 -3.33 2.18
CA LYS A 123 15.60 -4.56 2.90
C LYS A 123 16.61 -4.28 4.01
N ASP A 124 17.61 -3.45 3.74
CA ASP A 124 18.64 -3.09 4.72
C ASP A 124 18.03 -2.33 5.91
N ALA A 125 17.06 -1.44 5.66
CA ALA A 125 16.30 -0.76 6.72
C ALA A 125 15.42 -1.71 7.54
N SER A 126 14.95 -2.83 6.97
CA SER A 126 14.17 -3.83 7.70
C SER A 126 15.03 -4.84 8.47
N ASN A 127 16.29 -5.02 8.10
CA ASN A 127 17.21 -6.02 8.67
C ASN A 127 18.23 -5.42 9.67
N ALA A 128 18.14 -4.12 9.96
CA ALA A 128 18.95 -3.48 10.99
C ALA A 128 18.54 -4.00 12.38
N PRO A 129 19.48 -4.39 13.26
CA PRO A 129 19.17 -4.74 14.63
C PRO A 129 18.55 -3.52 15.32
N ARG A 130 17.34 -3.70 15.87
CA ARG A 130 16.70 -2.71 16.76
C ARG A 130 17.19 -2.87 18.18
#